data_AF-A0A8T4BR61-F1
#
_entry.id   AF-A0A8T4BR61-F1
#
_cell.length_a   1.000
_cell.length_b   1.000
_cell.length_c   1.000
_cell.angle_alpha   90.00
_cell.angle_beta   90.00
_cell.angle_gamma   90.00
#
_symmetry.space_group_name_H-M   'P 1'
#
loop_
_entity.id
_entity.type
_entity.pdbx_description
1 polymer ?
#
loop_
_entity_poly.entity_id
_entity_poly.type
_entity_poly.pdbx_seq_one_letter_code
_entity_poly.pdbx_strand_id
1 'polypeptide(L)' 'MTKKCIYCKSEVSSESVIDFCERCGVGVWGEKMFREIVKNMETARDNGDLCHTPAPEKALEPKQETPPFEGPRFY' A
#
# COMPACT_ATOMS: atom_id res chain seq x y z
N MET A 1 18.22 -0.53 -13.70
CA MET A 1 16.96 -0.73 -14.46
C MET A 1 15.95 0.30 -13.99
N THR A 2 15.78 1.43 -14.67
CA THR A 2 14.82 2.46 -14.26
C THR A 2 13.38 1.95 -14.33
N LYS A 3 12.59 2.24 -13.30
CA LYS A 3 11.15 1.96 -13.28
C LYS A 3 10.42 3.03 -14.07
N LYS A 4 9.18 2.75 -14.47
CA LYS A 4 8.31 3.73 -15.14
C LYS A 4 7.09 4.00 -14.29
N CYS A 5 6.73 5.27 -14.17
CA CYS A 5 5.51 5.68 -13.49
C CYS A 5 4.29 5.02 -14.14
N ILE A 6 3.45 4.33 -13.36
CA ILE A 6 2.25 3.67 -13.86
C ILE A 6 1.23 4.62 -14.50
N TYR A 7 1.28 5.92 -14.14
CA TYR A 7 0.34 6.93 -14.65
C TYR A 7 0.89 7.66 -15.87
N CYS A 8 2.03 8.35 -15.73
CA CYS A 8 2.56 9.21 -16.78
C CYS A 8 3.73 8.60 -17.55
N LYS A 9 4.15 7.38 -17.20
CA LYS A 9 5.28 6.65 -17.82
C LYS A 9 6.63 7.37 -17.72
N SER A 10 6.75 8.39 -16.87
CA SER A 10 8.01 9.05 -16.56
C SER A 10 8.99 8.07 -15.92
N GLU A 11 10.28 8.33 -16.06
CA GLU A 11 11.29 7.55 -15.35
C GLU A 11 11.16 7.75 -13.84
N VAL A 12 11.21 6.64 -13.11
CA VAL A 12 11.21 6.57 -11.66
C VAL A 12 12.44 5.77 -11.25
N SER A 13 13.08 6.15 -10.15
CA SER A 13 14.27 5.45 -9.68
C SER A 13 13.95 3.98 -9.43
N SER A 14 14.87 3.11 -9.83
CA SER A 14 14.83 1.66 -9.55
C SER A 14 14.73 1.36 -8.05
N GLU A 15 15.36 2.22 -7.26
CA GLU A 15 15.50 2.10 -5.80
C GLU A 15 14.25 2.54 -5.06
N SER A 16 13.32 3.22 -5.75
CA SER A 16 12.05 3.64 -5.18
C SER A 16 11.15 2.43 -4.90
N VAL A 17 10.58 2.42 -3.69
CA VAL A 17 9.56 1.45 -3.26
C VAL A 17 8.20 1.63 -3.94
N ILE A 18 8.03 2.75 -4.64
CA ILE A 18 6.81 3.10 -5.38
C ILE A 18 7.04 3.06 -6.90
N ASP A 19 5.97 2.74 -7.63
CA ASP A 19 5.98 2.68 -9.11
C ASP A 19 5.28 3.88 -9.76
N PHE A 20 5.09 4.98 -9.01
CA PHE A 20 4.54 6.23 -9.52
C PHE A 20 5.45 7.40 -9.16
N CYS A 21 5.45 8.44 -9.99
CA CYS A 21 6.20 9.65 -9.69
C CYS A 21 5.47 10.53 -8.68
N GLU A 22 6.22 11.40 -8.01
CA GLU A 22 5.71 12.33 -7.00
C GLU A 22 4.56 13.19 -7.53
N ARG A 23 4.67 13.72 -8.76
CA ARG A 23 3.60 14.52 -9.38
C ARG A 23 2.29 13.76 -9.48
N CYS A 24 2.33 12.49 -9.89
CA CYS A 24 1.12 11.68 -10.00
C CYS A 24 0.61 11.24 -8.63
N GLY A 25 1.51 10.84 -7.72
CA GLY A 25 1.12 10.43 -6.38
C GLY A 25 0.47 11.56 -5.58
N VAL A 26 1.06 12.75 -5.60
CA VAL A 26 0.50 13.95 -4.98
C VAL A 26 -0.80 14.37 -5.67
N GLY A 27 -0.90 14.23 -6.99
CA GLY A 27 -2.14 14.54 -7.72
C GLY A 27 -3.32 13.64 -7.39
N VAL A 28 -3.07 12.36 -7.10
CA VAL A 28 -4.13 11.38 -6.80
C VAL A 28 -4.50 11.38 -5.31
N TRP A 29 -3.49 11.39 -4.42
CA TRP A 29 -3.71 11.21 -2.97
C TRP A 29 -3.48 12.48 -2.14
N GLY A 30 -2.85 13.52 -2.69
CA GLY A 30 -2.41 14.70 -1.96
C GLY A 30 -1.06 14.51 -1.27
N GLU A 31 -0.39 15.61 -0.96
CA GLU A 31 1.00 15.60 -0.45
C GLU A 31 1.14 14.86 0.88
N LYS A 32 0.21 15.07 1.81
CA LYS A 32 0.24 14.42 3.12
C LYS A 32 0.15 12.90 2.98
N MET A 33 -0.78 12.43 2.17
CA MET A 33 -1.04 11.00 2.02
C MET A 33 0.04 10.33 1.19
N PHE A 34 0.56 11.00 0.16
CA PHE A 34 1.72 10.54 -0.59
C PHE A 34 2.94 10.31 0.33
N ARG A 35 3.26 11.26 1.21
CA ARG A 35 4.36 11.13 2.17
C ARG A 35 4.18 9.94 3.11
N GLU A 36 2.97 9.75 3.64
CA GLU A 36 2.68 8.59 4.51
C GLU A 36 2.77 7.26 3.75
N ILE A 37 2.29 7.19 2.50
CA ILE A 37 2.41 5.99 1.66
C ILE A 37 3.90 5.65 1.44
N VAL A 38 4.71 6.62 1.03
CA VAL A 38 6.14 6.40 0.80
C VAL A 38 6.83 5.93 2.08
N LYS A 39 6.58 6.62 3.20
CA LYS A 39 7.15 6.29 4.49
C LYS A 39 6.76 4.88 4.95
N ASN A 40 5.49 4.50 4.81
CA ASN A 40 5.02 3.18 5.18
C ASN A 40 5.63 2.09 4.30
N MET A 41 5.74 2.32 2.99
CA MET A 41 6.37 1.37 2.07
C MET A 41 7.87 1.24 2.34
N GLU A 42 8.58 2.32 2.64
CA GLU A 42 10.00 2.27 3.04
C GLU A 42 10.18 1.50 4.35
N THR A 43 9.32 1.77 5.34
CA THR A 43 9.33 1.04 6.61
C THR A 43 9.07 -0.45 6.41
N ALA A 44 8.11 -0.82 5.55
CA ALA A 44 7.83 -2.20 5.19
C ALA A 44 9.02 -2.86 4.46
N ARG A 45 9.74 -2.10 3.61
CA ARG A 45 10.98 -2.59 2.96
C ARG A 45 12.04 -2.93 3.99
N ASP A 46 12.27 -2.01 4.93
CA ASP A 46 13.30 -2.17 5.95
C ASP A 46 12.96 -3.29 6.94
N ASN A 47 11.67 -3.51 7.20
CA ASN A 47 11.17 -4.63 8.00
C ASN A 47 11.15 -5.98 7.26
N GLY A 48 11.39 -6.00 5.94
CA GLY A 48 11.31 -7.22 5.13
C GLY A 48 9.89 -7.72 4.83
N ASP A 49 8.87 -6.87 5.03
CA ASP A 49 7.45 -7.19 4.81
C ASP A 49 7.05 -7.12 3.32
N LEU A 50 7.89 -6.46 2.50
CA LEU A 50 7.73 -6.42 1.04
C LEU A 50 8.25 -7.68 0.33
N CYS A 51 8.72 -8.69 1.07
CA CYS A 51 9.26 -9.91 0.49
C CYS A 51 8.12 -10.89 0.15
N HIS A 52 8.03 -11.30 -1.12
CA HIS A 52 7.15 -12.40 -1.59
C HIS A 52 7.57 -13.79 -1.07
N THR A 53 8.02 -13.88 0.17
CA THR A 53 8.13 -15.16 0.87
C THR A 53 6.81 -15.38 1.60
N PRO A 54 6.11 -16.53 1.42
CA PRO A 54 4.97 -16.84 2.26
C PRO A 54 5.42 -16.71 3.72
N ALA A 55 4.70 -15.88 4.48
CA ALA A 55 5.05 -15.57 5.86
C ALA A 55 5.37 -16.86 6.62
N PRO A 56 6.46 -16.92 7.42
CA PRO A 56 6.58 -18.01 8.38
C PRO A 56 5.35 -17.93 9.29
N GLU A 57 4.56 -18.98 9.24
CA GLU A 57 3.36 -19.27 10.02
C GLU A 57 3.59 -18.95 11.51
N LYS A 58 3.38 -17.71 11.91
CA LYS A 58 3.43 -17.30 13.31
C LYS A 58 2.22 -16.44 13.65
N ALA A 59 1.37 -17.09 14.43
CA ALA A 59 0.38 -16.53 15.34
C ALA A 59 -0.76 -15.74 14.70
N LEU A 60 -1.79 -16.51 14.34
CA LEU A 60 -3.20 -16.21 14.57
C LEU A 60 -3.44 -15.05 15.56
N GLU A 61 -3.80 -13.88 15.07
CA GLU A 61 -4.64 -12.95 15.84
C GLU A 61 -6.12 -13.19 15.48
N PRO A 62 -7.05 -13.25 16.45
CA PRO A 62 -8.43 -13.64 16.19
C PRO A 62 -9.11 -12.64 15.25
N LYS A 63 -9.57 -13.13 14.10
CA LYS A 63 -10.46 -12.38 13.21
C LYS A 63 -11.73 -12.06 14.00
N GLN A 64 -11.94 -10.78 14.33
CA GLN A 64 -13.22 -10.32 14.85
C GLN A 64 -14.27 -10.55 13.76
N GLU A 65 -15.15 -11.51 13.99
CA GLU A 65 -16.33 -11.75 13.18
C GLU A 65 -17.21 -10.50 13.27
N THR A 66 -17.28 -9.73 12.19
CA THR A 66 -18.30 -8.68 12.09
C THR A 66 -19.66 -9.38 12.09
N PRO A 67 -20.57 -9.06 13.03
CA PRO A 67 -21.89 -9.66 13.04
C PRO A 67 -22.61 -9.37 11.72
N PRO A 68 -23.43 -10.30 11.21
CA PRO A 68 -24.19 -10.07 9.99
C PRO A 68 -25.08 -8.83 10.16
N PHE A 69 -24.93 -7.88 9.25
CA PHE A 69 -25.77 -6.69 9.20
C PHE A 69 -27.20 -7.10 8.83
N GLU A 70 -28.08 -7.18 9.83
CA GLU A 70 -29.52 -7.26 9.60
C GLU A 70 -30.02 -5.89 9.13
N GLY A 71 -30.23 -5.78 7.82
CA GLY A 71 -30.81 -4.58 7.23
C GLY A 71 -32.22 -4.28 7.79
N PRO A 72 -32.68 -3.01 7.73
CA PRO A 72 -33.97 -2.63 8.27
C PRO A 72 -35.11 -3.38 7.57
N ARG A 73 -35.86 -4.15 8.36
CA ARG A 73 -37.07 -4.84 7.93
C ARG A 73 -38.20 -3.80 7.86
N PHE A 74 -38.43 -3.23 6.69
CA PHE A 74 -39.62 -2.42 6.44
C PHE A 74 -40.85 -3.35 6.44
N TYR A 75 -41.79 -3.09 7.36
CA TYR A 75 -43.13 -3.70 7.40
C TYR A 75 -44.14 -2.80 6.69
#